data_AF-A0A662SNF7-F1
#
_entry.id   AF-A0A662SNF7-F1
#
_cell.length_a   1.000
_cell.length_b   1.000
_cell.length_c   1.000
_cell.angle_alpha   90.00
_cell.angle_beta   90.00
_cell.angle_gamma   90.00
#
_symmetry.space_group_name_H-M   'P 1'
#
loop_
_entity.id
_entity.type
_entity.pdbx_description
1 polymer ?
#
loop_
_entity_poly.entity_id
_entity_poly.type
_entity_poly.pdbx_seq_one_letter_code
_entity_poly.pdbx_strand_id
1 'polypeptide(L)'
;SVKYLQRYDGSTTGVSVIVTNKGTSEVNLILPVVLSKYQENPGIENAEILRSYSHKGKGIYELGVSVSPGEELLVKIYVEEDTTAPSVTVEPEVKEETITLWYEALDEGLGVKDVKLYYSVDNKTWTEISPEFEAGYPLYKFQAKAGTMYFKVLAEDVAGNKAEFYGTVEVPSLKPTETPAPTPAPTKPPGAGVPISYIGLAVVGIIVVVAAVLLKRR
;
A
#
# COMPACT_ATOMS: atom_id res chain seq x y z
N SER A 1 -1.46 -22.10 16.66
CA SER A 1 -1.82 -21.78 15.26
C SER A 1 -0.68 -22.15 14.36
N VAL A 2 -0.97 -22.47 13.10
CA VAL A 2 0.03 -22.78 12.07
C VAL A 2 -0.28 -21.88 10.87
N LYS A 3 0.72 -21.15 10.36
CA LYS A 3 0.60 -20.27 9.20
C LYS A 3 1.75 -20.56 8.23
N TYR A 4 1.42 -21.02 7.03
CA TYR A 4 2.39 -21.16 5.94
C TYR A 4 2.59 -19.79 5.26
N LEU A 5 3.84 -19.45 4.96
CA LEU A 5 4.19 -18.16 4.35
C LEU A 5 4.26 -18.20 2.82
N GLN A 6 4.08 -19.38 2.23
CA GLN A 6 4.02 -19.59 0.79
C GLN A 6 2.84 -20.49 0.42
N ARG A 7 2.55 -20.56 -0.88
CA ARG A 7 1.51 -21.42 -1.43
C ARG A 7 1.91 -22.89 -1.27
N TYR A 8 0.96 -23.72 -0.83
CA TYR A 8 1.16 -25.16 -0.66
C TYR A 8 0.86 -25.91 -1.97
N ASP A 9 1.60 -25.61 -3.04
CA ASP A 9 1.42 -26.22 -4.37
C ASP A 9 2.68 -26.97 -4.86
N GLY A 10 3.77 -26.90 -4.09
CA GLY A 10 5.05 -27.53 -4.42
C GLY A 10 5.69 -26.93 -5.67
N SER A 11 5.47 -25.64 -5.92
CA SER A 11 6.20 -24.86 -6.93
C SER A 11 7.51 -24.29 -6.37
N THR A 12 7.64 -24.16 -5.05
CA THR A 12 8.75 -23.49 -4.38
C THR A 12 9.89 -24.45 -4.00
N THR A 13 11.12 -23.92 -3.94
CA THR A 13 12.30 -24.67 -3.43
C THR A 13 12.45 -24.56 -1.91
N GLY A 14 11.71 -23.65 -1.29
CA GLY A 14 11.68 -23.45 0.16
C GLY A 14 10.26 -23.34 0.69
N VAL A 15 10.13 -23.56 2.00
CA VAL A 15 8.90 -23.36 2.76
C VAL A 15 9.24 -22.85 4.15
N SER A 16 8.61 -21.76 4.56
CA SER A 16 8.55 -21.32 5.96
C SER A 16 7.15 -21.46 6.55
N VAL A 17 7.10 -21.80 7.83
CA VAL A 17 5.87 -21.98 8.60
C VAL A 17 6.03 -21.32 9.98
N ILE A 18 5.10 -20.44 10.32
CA ILE A 18 5.00 -19.88 11.68
C ILE A 18 4.10 -20.79 12.51
N VAL A 19 4.63 -21.29 13.61
CA VAL A 19 3.91 -22.12 14.58
C VAL A 19 3.87 -21.40 15.92
N THR A 20 2.67 -21.04 16.37
CA THR A 20 2.47 -20.36 17.66
C THR A 20 1.71 -21.26 18.62
N ASN A 21 2.27 -21.53 19.80
CA ASN A 21 1.57 -22.23 20.88
C ASN A 21 1.01 -21.23 21.89
N LYS A 22 -0.29 -20.92 21.76
CA LYS A 22 -1.01 -20.02 22.68
C LYS A 22 -1.54 -20.73 23.94
N GLY A 23 -1.20 -22.01 24.12
CA GLY A 23 -1.64 -22.83 25.23
C GLY A 23 -0.70 -22.76 26.44
N THR A 24 -0.98 -23.63 27.41
CA THR A 24 -0.23 -23.73 28.68
C THR A 24 0.61 -25.00 28.79
N SER A 25 0.63 -25.83 27.76
CA SER A 25 1.42 -27.07 27.68
C SER A 25 2.13 -27.16 26.33
N GLU A 26 3.24 -27.90 26.29
CA GLU A 26 3.99 -28.15 25.05
C GLU A 26 3.10 -28.83 24.02
N VAL A 27 3.26 -28.45 22.76
CA VAL A 27 2.53 -29.04 21.64
C VAL A 27 3.53 -29.62 20.64
N ASN A 28 3.33 -30.90 20.30
CA ASN A 28 4.07 -31.59 19.26
C ASN A 28 3.20 -31.72 18.00
N LEU A 29 3.72 -31.29 16.85
CA LEU A 29 3.00 -31.22 15.57
C LEU A 29 3.79 -31.95 14.48
N ILE A 30 3.05 -32.46 13.50
CA ILE A 30 3.60 -32.94 12.22
C ILE A 30 3.14 -31.97 11.12
N LEU A 31 4.09 -31.34 10.46
CA LEU A 31 3.85 -30.40 9.37
C LEU A 31 4.18 -31.06 8.02
N PRO A 32 3.20 -31.28 7.14
CA PRO A 32 3.48 -31.76 5.80
C PRO A 32 3.98 -30.61 4.92
N VAL A 33 5.06 -30.87 4.17
CA VAL A 33 5.66 -29.92 3.23
C VAL A 33 5.90 -30.59 1.88
N VAL A 34 5.61 -29.85 0.80
CA VAL A 34 5.92 -30.23 -0.57
C VAL A 34 6.84 -29.19 -1.18
N LEU A 35 8.02 -29.62 -1.65
CA LEU A 35 8.97 -28.79 -2.38
C LEU A 35 9.03 -29.21 -3.86
N SER A 36 9.44 -28.28 -4.72
CA SER A 36 9.52 -28.45 -6.18
C SER A 36 10.45 -29.58 -6.60
N LYS A 37 11.47 -29.89 -5.79
CA LYS A 37 12.37 -31.02 -5.98
C LYS A 37 12.69 -31.74 -4.66
N TYR A 38 13.05 -33.01 -4.76
CA TYR A 38 13.51 -33.81 -3.63
C TYR A 38 15.02 -33.67 -3.39
N GLN A 39 15.40 -33.59 -2.12
CA GLN A 39 16.78 -33.67 -1.66
C GLN A 39 16.80 -34.53 -0.39
N GLU A 40 17.78 -35.43 -0.28
CA GLU A 40 17.90 -36.31 0.88
C GLU A 40 18.21 -35.53 2.16
N ASN A 41 19.08 -34.52 2.04
CA ASN A 41 19.51 -33.64 3.13
C ASN A 41 19.18 -32.17 2.80
N PRO A 42 17.92 -31.73 2.92
CA PRO A 42 17.56 -30.33 2.75
C PRO A 42 18.09 -29.49 3.93
N GLY A 43 18.18 -28.18 3.76
CA GLY A 43 18.31 -27.26 4.88
C GLY A 43 17.03 -27.28 5.72
N ILE A 44 17.17 -27.35 7.05
CA ILE A 44 16.06 -27.37 7.99
C ILE A 44 16.39 -26.56 9.24
N GLU A 45 15.43 -25.77 9.72
CA GLU A 45 15.55 -24.99 10.95
C GLU A 45 14.30 -25.18 11.82
N ASN A 46 14.51 -25.33 13.15
CA ASN A 46 13.46 -25.45 14.18
C ASN A 46 12.48 -26.62 13.97
N ALA A 47 12.91 -27.67 13.28
CA ALA A 47 12.14 -28.89 13.07
C ALA A 47 13.06 -30.09 12.79
N GLU A 48 12.50 -31.30 12.89
CA GLU A 48 13.16 -32.55 12.52
C GLU A 48 12.40 -33.22 11.37
N ILE A 49 13.12 -33.87 10.44
CA ILE A 49 12.48 -34.64 9.37
C ILE A 49 12.12 -36.02 9.92
N LEU A 50 10.82 -36.28 10.05
CA LEU A 50 10.32 -37.60 10.46
C LEU A 50 10.25 -38.57 9.27
N ARG A 51 9.92 -38.02 8.10
CA ARG A 51 9.81 -38.77 6.84
C ARG A 51 10.10 -37.87 5.66
N SER A 52 10.79 -38.41 4.65
CA SER A 52 10.94 -37.76 3.36
C SER A 52 10.94 -38.77 2.21
N TYR A 53 10.44 -38.36 1.05
CA TYR A 53 10.51 -39.15 -0.19
C TYR A 53 10.27 -38.29 -1.43
N SER A 54 10.72 -38.80 -2.59
CA SER A 54 10.42 -38.19 -3.89
C SER A 54 9.07 -38.70 -4.43
N HIS A 55 8.25 -37.81 -4.95
CA HIS A 55 7.04 -38.16 -5.70
C HIS A 55 6.94 -37.30 -6.95
N LYS A 56 7.06 -37.92 -8.15
CA LYS A 56 7.07 -37.22 -9.45
C LYS A 56 8.11 -36.08 -9.51
N GLY A 57 9.29 -36.30 -8.95
CA GLY A 57 10.37 -35.30 -8.89
C GLY A 57 10.27 -34.32 -7.71
N LYS A 58 9.06 -34.07 -7.17
CA LYS A 58 8.84 -33.22 -6.00
C LYS A 58 9.33 -33.89 -4.72
N GLY A 59 9.76 -33.08 -3.75
CA GLY A 59 10.13 -33.54 -2.42
C GLY A 59 8.94 -33.47 -1.48
N ILE A 60 8.59 -34.59 -0.85
CA ILE A 60 7.57 -34.65 0.21
C ILE A 60 8.28 -34.84 1.54
N TYR A 61 7.96 -34.02 2.53
CA TYR A 61 8.56 -34.04 3.87
C TYR A 61 7.46 -33.98 4.94
N GLU A 62 7.62 -34.77 6.00
CA GLU A 62 6.84 -34.66 7.24
C GLU A 62 7.77 -34.16 8.33
N LEU A 63 7.52 -32.95 8.82
CA LEU A 63 8.37 -32.28 9.81
C LEU A 63 7.79 -32.42 11.20
N GLY A 64 8.57 -32.92 12.15
CA GLY A 64 8.24 -32.92 13.57
C GLY A 64 8.66 -31.60 14.21
N VAL A 65 7.73 -30.96 14.92
CA VAL A 65 7.95 -29.67 15.59
C VAL A 65 7.42 -29.74 17.01
N SER A 66 8.25 -29.39 17.99
CA SER A 66 7.83 -29.19 19.38
C SER A 66 7.85 -27.70 19.71
N VAL A 67 6.76 -27.19 20.30
CA VAL A 67 6.60 -25.77 20.61
C VAL A 67 6.19 -25.59 22.07
N SER A 68 7.00 -24.86 22.82
CA SER A 68 6.77 -24.61 24.24
C SER A 68 5.54 -23.72 24.48
N PRO A 69 4.94 -23.73 25.68
CA PRO A 69 3.83 -22.84 26.01
C PRO A 69 4.20 -21.37 25.80
N GLY A 70 3.37 -20.62 25.07
CA GLY A 70 3.58 -19.20 24.77
C GLY A 70 4.64 -18.91 23.70
N GLU A 71 5.25 -19.93 23.11
CA GLU A 71 6.32 -19.77 22.12
C GLU A 71 5.77 -19.61 20.69
N GLU A 72 6.53 -18.88 19.86
CA GLU A 72 6.36 -18.81 18.42
C GLU A 72 7.66 -19.23 17.74
N LEU A 73 7.56 -20.22 16.85
CA LEU A 73 8.69 -20.73 16.06
C LEU A 73 8.49 -20.45 14.58
N LEU A 74 9.56 -20.02 13.93
CA LEU A 74 9.68 -19.99 12.47
C LEU A 74 10.40 -21.25 12.02
N VAL A 75 9.64 -22.20 11.48
CA VAL A 75 10.15 -23.44 10.90
C VAL A 75 10.49 -23.19 9.44
N LYS A 76 11.66 -23.65 9.00
CA LYS A 76 12.08 -23.56 7.59
C LYS A 76 12.51 -24.91 7.08
N ILE A 77 12.20 -25.19 5.82
CA ILE A 77 12.82 -26.27 5.05
C ILE A 77 13.08 -25.77 3.63
N TYR A 78 14.25 -26.07 3.09
CA TYR A 78 14.62 -25.63 1.74
C TYR A 78 15.66 -26.54 1.10
N VAL A 79 15.66 -26.57 -0.23
CA VAL A 79 16.63 -27.33 -1.05
C VAL A 79 17.56 -26.43 -1.84
N GLU A 80 17.32 -25.13 -1.81
CA GLU A 80 18.16 -24.07 -2.37
C GLU A 80 18.08 -22.87 -1.44
N GLU A 81 19.19 -22.15 -1.29
CA GLU A 81 19.19 -20.88 -0.55
C GLU A 81 18.35 -19.85 -1.29
N ASP A 82 17.57 -19.09 -0.54
CA ASP A 82 16.70 -18.05 -1.09
C ASP A 82 17.46 -16.74 -1.23
N THR A 83 17.66 -16.32 -2.47
CA THR A 83 18.39 -15.10 -2.85
C THR A 83 17.53 -14.15 -3.69
N THR A 84 16.26 -14.51 -3.90
CA THR A 84 15.35 -13.80 -4.78
C THR A 84 14.43 -12.93 -3.96
N ALA A 85 14.30 -11.66 -4.33
CA ALA A 85 13.31 -10.80 -3.69
C ALA A 85 11.88 -11.27 -4.00
N PRO A 86 10.93 -11.06 -3.07
CA PRO A 86 9.52 -11.31 -3.34
C PRO A 86 9.03 -10.41 -4.48
N SER A 87 7.96 -10.81 -5.15
CA SER A 87 7.18 -9.93 -6.03
C SER A 87 6.09 -9.22 -5.23
N VAL A 88 5.82 -7.95 -5.55
CA VAL A 88 4.74 -7.18 -4.90
C VAL A 88 4.06 -6.23 -5.89
N THR A 89 2.74 -6.16 -5.83
CA THR A 89 1.90 -5.22 -6.58
C THR A 89 0.88 -4.57 -5.66
N VAL A 90 0.39 -3.39 -6.05
CA VAL A 90 -0.65 -2.67 -5.30
C VAL A 90 -1.65 -2.03 -6.26
N GLU A 91 -2.92 -2.27 -6.00
CA GLU A 91 -4.06 -1.62 -6.66
C GLU A 91 -4.77 -0.68 -5.68
N PRO A 92 -4.75 0.65 -5.93
CA PRO A 92 -5.45 1.60 -5.09
C PRO A 92 -6.94 1.68 -5.46
N GLU A 93 -7.80 1.80 -4.44
CA GLU A 93 -9.22 2.09 -4.60
C GLU A 93 -9.56 3.38 -3.84
N VAL A 94 -10.30 4.29 -4.48
CA VAL A 94 -10.77 5.53 -3.86
C VAL A 94 -12.28 5.48 -3.68
N LYS A 95 -12.74 5.64 -2.44
CA LYS A 95 -14.15 5.85 -2.09
C LYS A 95 -14.26 7.15 -1.32
N GLU A 96 -14.92 8.14 -1.93
CA GLU A 96 -14.95 9.51 -1.44
C GLU A 96 -13.52 10.05 -1.30
N GLU A 97 -13.03 10.20 -0.06
CA GLU A 97 -11.66 10.63 0.26
C GLU A 97 -10.88 9.56 1.03
N THR A 98 -11.43 8.36 1.14
CA THR A 98 -10.73 7.21 1.73
C THR A 98 -10.05 6.40 0.63
N ILE A 99 -8.75 6.22 0.75
CA ILE A 99 -7.96 5.36 -0.13
C ILE A 99 -7.74 4.02 0.56
N THR A 100 -8.04 2.94 -0.14
CA THR A 100 -7.70 1.56 0.25
C THR A 100 -6.62 1.05 -0.69
N LEU A 101 -5.57 0.43 -0.15
CA LEU A 101 -4.49 -0.18 -0.93
C LEU A 101 -4.62 -1.71 -0.87
N TRP A 102 -5.00 -2.30 -1.99
CA TRP A 102 -5.07 -3.75 -2.17
C TRP A 102 -3.72 -4.25 -2.68
N TYR A 103 -3.00 -5.05 -1.90
CA TYR A 103 -1.69 -5.56 -2.31
C TYR A 103 -1.71 -7.06 -2.53
N GLU A 104 -0.85 -7.53 -3.44
CA GLU A 104 -0.49 -8.93 -3.57
C GLU A 104 1.03 -9.04 -3.44
N ALA A 105 1.50 -9.94 -2.58
CA ALA A 105 2.92 -10.24 -2.43
C ALA A 105 3.12 -11.75 -2.53
N LEU A 106 4.08 -12.18 -3.35
CA LEU A 106 4.39 -13.58 -3.60
C LEU A 106 5.89 -13.79 -3.56
N ASP A 107 6.29 -14.94 -3.05
CA ASP A 107 7.67 -15.37 -3.03
C ASP A 107 7.78 -16.83 -3.48
N GLU A 108 8.80 -17.15 -4.26
CA GLU A 108 9.08 -18.51 -4.77
C GLU A 108 10.08 -19.28 -3.88
N GLY A 109 10.71 -18.59 -2.92
CA GLY A 109 11.66 -19.12 -1.96
C GLY A 109 11.01 -19.48 -0.62
N LEU A 110 11.38 -18.77 0.44
CA LEU A 110 10.98 -19.06 1.82
C LEU A 110 9.67 -18.39 2.26
N GLY A 111 8.98 -17.69 1.37
CA GLY A 111 7.70 -17.05 1.64
C GLY A 111 7.82 -15.60 2.13
N VAL A 112 6.75 -14.85 1.96
CA VAL A 112 6.69 -13.43 2.38
C VAL A 112 6.52 -13.35 3.90
N LYS A 113 7.46 -12.68 4.56
CA LYS A 113 7.51 -12.52 6.02
C LYS A 113 6.73 -11.30 6.48
N ASP A 114 6.95 -10.15 5.84
CA ASP A 114 6.35 -8.89 6.24
C ASP A 114 6.02 -8.01 5.02
N VAL A 115 4.94 -7.23 5.15
CA VAL A 115 4.53 -6.26 4.13
C VAL A 115 4.09 -4.98 4.82
N LYS A 116 4.73 -3.86 4.47
CA LYS A 116 4.44 -2.53 5.02
C LYS A 116 4.06 -1.55 3.93
N LEU A 117 2.95 -0.85 4.11
CA LEU A 117 2.47 0.15 3.16
C LEU A 117 2.61 1.55 3.74
N TYR A 118 2.91 2.50 2.87
CA TYR A 118 3.12 3.90 3.23
C TYR A 118 2.41 4.79 2.23
N TYR A 119 2.01 5.98 2.68
CA TYR A 119 1.54 7.04 1.80
C TYR A 119 2.37 8.32 1.96
N SER A 120 2.27 9.19 0.96
CA SER A 120 2.91 10.50 0.95
C SER A 120 2.08 11.50 0.15
N VAL A 121 2.13 12.76 0.56
CA VAL A 121 1.51 13.90 -0.17
C VAL A 121 2.52 14.54 -1.13
N ASP A 122 3.81 14.47 -0.81
CA ASP A 122 4.90 15.19 -1.49
C ASP A 122 5.91 14.25 -2.19
N ASN A 123 5.68 12.94 -2.14
CA ASN A 123 6.57 11.87 -2.60
C ASN A 123 7.96 11.90 -1.94
N LYS A 124 8.09 12.48 -0.75
CA LYS A 124 9.37 12.63 -0.02
C LYS A 124 9.23 12.18 1.42
N THR A 125 8.17 12.64 2.08
CA THR A 125 7.84 12.32 3.46
C THR A 125 6.82 11.19 3.48
N TRP A 126 7.21 10.03 4.00
CA TRP A 126 6.40 8.82 4.00
C TRP A 126 5.82 8.56 5.38
N THR A 127 4.52 8.27 5.43
CA THR A 127 3.81 7.85 6.65
C THR A 127 3.41 6.38 6.51
N GLU A 128 3.79 5.56 7.48
CA GLU A 128 3.39 4.14 7.54
C GLU A 128 1.89 4.03 7.82
N ILE A 129 1.22 3.13 7.11
CA ILE A 129 -0.20 2.83 7.29
C ILE A 129 -0.30 1.64 8.23
N SER A 130 -0.94 1.83 9.38
CA SER A 130 -1.28 0.71 10.25
C SER A 130 -2.40 -0.13 9.62
N PRO A 131 -2.26 -1.47 9.56
CA PRO A 131 -3.31 -2.32 9.01
C PRO A 131 -4.52 -2.38 9.95
N GLU A 132 -5.71 -2.30 9.37
CA GLU A 132 -6.96 -2.68 10.01
C GLU A 132 -7.27 -4.13 9.64
N PHE A 133 -7.66 -4.97 10.62
CA PHE A 133 -7.93 -6.38 10.35
C PHE A 133 -9.43 -6.62 10.16
N GLU A 134 -9.83 -7.01 8.96
CA GLU A 134 -11.20 -7.42 8.63
C GLU A 134 -11.22 -8.91 8.28
N ALA A 135 -11.98 -9.71 9.04
CA ALA A 135 -12.03 -11.17 8.89
C ALA A 135 -10.65 -11.87 8.87
N GLY A 136 -9.65 -11.28 9.54
CA GLY A 136 -8.27 -11.80 9.59
C GLY A 136 -7.37 -11.36 8.45
N TYR A 137 -7.87 -10.58 7.49
CA TYR A 137 -7.07 -9.99 6.42
C TYR A 137 -6.63 -8.57 6.78
N PRO A 138 -5.35 -8.21 6.59
CA PRO A 138 -4.88 -6.86 6.79
C PRO A 138 -5.37 -5.96 5.66
N LEU A 139 -5.98 -4.83 6.02
CA LEU A 139 -6.51 -3.85 5.09
C LEU A 139 -5.87 -2.51 5.38
N TYR A 140 -5.27 -1.91 4.36
CA TYR A 140 -4.49 -0.68 4.47
C TYR A 140 -5.31 0.50 3.95
N LYS A 141 -5.80 1.33 4.87
CA LYS A 141 -6.65 2.48 4.56
C LYS A 141 -6.05 3.77 5.10
N PHE A 142 -6.28 4.87 4.39
CA PHE A 142 -5.95 6.21 4.88
C PHE A 142 -6.85 7.27 4.25
N GLN A 143 -6.99 8.41 4.93
CA GLN A 143 -7.68 9.59 4.40
C GLN A 143 -6.75 10.36 3.47
N ALA A 144 -7.25 10.68 2.27
CA ALA A 144 -6.58 11.52 1.30
C ALA A 144 -6.41 12.95 1.85
N LYS A 145 -5.29 13.58 1.50
CA LYS A 145 -4.93 14.94 1.94
C LYS A 145 -4.67 15.90 0.79
N ALA A 146 -4.68 15.39 -0.44
CA ALA A 146 -4.46 16.13 -1.67
C ALA A 146 -5.13 15.39 -2.85
N GLY A 147 -5.33 16.12 -3.96
CA GLY A 147 -5.91 15.57 -5.19
C GLY A 147 -5.05 14.50 -5.87
N THR A 148 -3.76 14.41 -5.52
CA THR A 148 -2.86 13.33 -5.91
C THR A 148 -2.14 12.85 -4.65
N MET A 149 -2.18 11.56 -4.40
CA MET A 149 -1.47 10.91 -3.30
C MET A 149 -0.48 9.90 -3.86
N TYR A 150 0.66 9.75 -3.20
CA TYR A 150 1.68 8.76 -3.51
C TYR A 150 1.57 7.63 -2.50
N PHE A 151 1.85 6.41 -2.94
CA PHE A 151 1.96 5.27 -2.05
C PHE A 151 3.17 4.42 -2.42
N LYS A 152 3.66 3.68 -1.44
CA LYS A 152 4.65 2.63 -1.66
C LYS A 152 4.39 1.45 -0.75
N VAL A 153 4.85 0.29 -1.17
CA VAL A 153 4.87 -0.93 -0.37
C VAL A 153 6.29 -1.46 -0.31
N LEU A 154 6.66 -2.01 0.85
CA LEU A 154 7.87 -2.79 1.06
C LEU A 154 7.47 -4.19 1.49
N ALA A 155 7.88 -5.19 0.72
CA ALA A 155 7.75 -6.59 1.08
C ALA A 155 9.13 -7.17 1.43
N GLU A 156 9.21 -7.94 2.50
CA GLU A 156 10.41 -8.65 2.95
C GLU A 156 10.06 -10.14 3.05
N ASP A 157 10.90 -11.00 2.49
CA ASP A 157 10.79 -12.46 2.65
C ASP A 157 11.48 -12.94 3.95
N VAL A 158 11.48 -14.25 4.18
CA VAL A 158 12.14 -14.84 5.35
C VAL A 158 13.67 -14.83 5.26
N ALA A 159 14.23 -14.83 4.05
CA ALA A 159 15.68 -14.72 3.81
C ALA A 159 16.21 -13.29 4.00
N GLY A 160 15.31 -12.30 4.07
CA GLY A 160 15.61 -10.88 4.20
C GLY A 160 15.76 -10.14 2.88
N ASN A 161 15.44 -10.77 1.74
CA ASN A 161 15.38 -10.07 0.47
C ASN A 161 14.14 -9.17 0.43
N LYS A 162 14.23 -8.06 -0.31
CA LYS A 162 13.25 -6.97 -0.27
C LYS A 162 12.81 -6.57 -1.67
N ALA A 163 11.53 -6.27 -1.79
CA ALA A 163 10.96 -5.65 -2.97
C ALA A 163 10.13 -4.43 -2.60
N GLU A 164 10.11 -3.47 -3.52
CA GLU A 164 9.37 -2.23 -3.38
C GLU A 164 8.50 -1.99 -4.60
N PHE A 165 7.29 -1.47 -4.38
CA PHE A 165 6.43 -0.96 -5.45
C PHE A 165 5.97 0.45 -5.09
N TYR A 166 5.97 1.32 -6.09
CA TYR A 166 5.60 2.72 -5.97
C TYR A 166 4.44 3.03 -6.91
N GLY A 167 3.51 3.85 -6.46
CA GLY A 167 2.41 4.30 -7.31
C GLY A 167 1.80 5.61 -6.84
N THR A 168 0.85 6.08 -7.64
CA THR A 168 0.07 7.27 -7.37
C THR A 168 -1.41 6.95 -7.48
N VAL A 169 -2.22 7.70 -6.75
CA VAL A 169 -3.67 7.63 -6.83
C VAL A 169 -4.23 9.04 -6.89
N GLU A 170 -5.18 9.25 -7.79
CA GLU A 170 -5.86 10.52 -7.97
C GLU A 170 -7.14 10.54 -7.13
N VAL A 171 -7.38 11.63 -6.42
CA VAL A 171 -8.55 11.86 -5.58
C VAL A 171 -9.30 13.08 -6.12
N PRO A 172 -10.23 12.89 -7.06
CA PRO A 172 -10.82 14.00 -7.82
C PRO A 172 -11.51 15.05 -6.96
N SER A 173 -12.12 14.68 -5.82
CA SER A 173 -12.81 15.62 -4.94
C SER A 173 -11.89 16.68 -4.32
N LEU A 174 -10.59 16.37 -4.19
CA LEU A 174 -9.58 17.25 -3.61
C LEU A 174 -8.75 17.98 -4.66
N LYS A 175 -9.02 17.77 -5.96
CA LYS A 175 -8.35 18.54 -7.00
C LYS A 175 -8.90 19.97 -7.02
N PRO A 176 -8.05 20.99 -7.15
CA PRO A 176 -8.53 22.34 -7.40
C PRO A 176 -9.38 22.35 -8.66
N THR A 177 -10.65 22.77 -8.54
CA THR A 177 -11.48 23.04 -9.72
C THR A 177 -10.83 24.19 -10.49
N GLU A 178 -10.48 23.97 -11.75
CA GLU A 178 -10.09 25.08 -12.62
C GLU A 178 -11.24 26.09 -12.63
N THR A 179 -10.99 27.30 -12.12
CA THR A 179 -11.95 28.38 -12.26
C THR A 179 -12.06 28.66 -13.76
N PRO A 180 -13.26 28.63 -14.38
CA PRO A 180 -13.39 28.91 -15.80
C PRO A 180 -12.75 30.26 -16.08
N ALA A 181 -11.88 30.29 -17.10
CA ALA A 181 -11.25 31.53 -17.54
C ALA A 181 -12.34 32.59 -17.76
N PRO A 182 -12.13 33.85 -17.31
CA PRO A 182 -13.13 34.89 -17.51
C PRO A 182 -13.46 34.98 -19.01
N THR A 183 -14.75 34.87 -19.34
CA THR A 183 -15.23 35.05 -20.71
C THR A 183 -14.66 36.36 -21.26
N PRO A 184 -14.00 36.38 -22.42
CA PRO A 184 -13.55 37.61 -23.02
C PRO A 184 -14.73 38.57 -23.14
N ALA A 185 -14.61 39.77 -22.56
CA ALA A 185 -15.60 40.81 -22.75
C ALA A 185 -15.79 41.00 -24.27
N PRO A 186 -17.03 41.15 -24.78
CA PRO A 186 -17.28 41.31 -26.20
C PRO A 186 -16.42 42.47 -26.72
N THR A 187 -15.45 42.15 -27.58
CA THR A 187 -14.64 43.14 -28.28
C THR A 187 -15.59 43.99 -29.10
N LYS A 188 -15.79 45.24 -28.65
CA LYS A 188 -16.54 46.24 -29.41
C LYS A 188 -15.90 46.33 -30.81
N PRO A 189 -16.66 46.18 -31.90
CA PRO A 189 -16.10 46.27 -33.25
C PRO A 189 -15.40 47.63 -33.44
N PRO A 190 -14.23 47.68 -34.11
CA PRO A 190 -13.61 48.93 -34.48
C PRO A 190 -14.55 49.62 -35.49
N GLY A 191 -15.25 50.67 -35.06
CA GLY A 191 -16.07 51.48 -35.97
C GLY A 191 -17.43 51.97 -35.45
N ALA A 192 -17.89 51.59 -34.26
CA ALA A 192 -19.08 52.21 -33.68
C ALA A 192 -18.71 53.50 -32.93
N GLY A 193 -18.71 54.61 -33.67
CA GLY A 193 -18.59 55.98 -33.16
C GLY A 193 -19.46 56.15 -31.91
N VAL A 194 -18.86 56.69 -30.86
CA VAL A 194 -19.57 57.02 -29.62
C VAL A 194 -20.36 58.30 -29.89
N PRO A 195 -21.70 58.32 -29.84
CA PRO A 195 -22.41 59.59 -29.68
C PRO A 195 -22.00 60.18 -28.33
N ILE A 196 -21.47 61.40 -28.35
CA ILE A 196 -20.86 62.13 -27.21
C ILE A 196 -21.89 62.51 -26.11
N SER A 197 -23.08 61.92 -26.07
CA SER A 197 -24.17 62.36 -25.20
C SER A 197 -24.29 61.69 -23.82
N TYR A 198 -23.35 60.85 -23.37
CA TYR A 198 -23.43 60.21 -22.04
C TYR A 198 -22.19 60.33 -21.13
N ILE A 199 -21.27 61.28 -21.38
CA ILE A 199 -20.19 61.61 -20.41
C ILE A 199 -20.72 62.48 -19.23
N GLY A 200 -22.00 62.87 -19.26
CA GLY A 200 -22.55 63.89 -18.36
C GLY A 200 -22.96 63.49 -16.94
N LEU A 201 -22.97 62.21 -16.50
CA LEU A 201 -23.60 61.87 -15.20
C LEU A 201 -22.81 61.02 -14.21
N ALA A 202 -21.69 60.39 -14.58
CA ALA A 202 -20.91 59.58 -13.62
C ALA A 202 -19.86 60.39 -12.83
N VAL A 203 -19.38 61.51 -13.35
CA VAL A 203 -18.30 62.30 -12.70
C VAL A 203 -18.86 63.33 -11.69
N VAL A 204 -20.10 63.79 -11.86
CA VAL A 204 -20.73 64.75 -10.93
C VAL A 204 -21.13 64.08 -9.61
N GLY A 205 -21.54 62.79 -9.63
CA GLY A 205 -21.91 62.05 -8.43
C GLY A 205 -20.74 61.82 -7.45
N ILE A 206 -19.52 61.62 -7.96
CA ILE A 206 -18.32 61.37 -7.13
C ILE A 206 -17.85 62.65 -6.43
N ILE A 207 -17.97 63.82 -7.07
CA ILE A 207 -17.53 65.10 -6.47
C ILE A 207 -18.45 65.52 -5.31
N VAL A 208 -19.76 65.28 -5.40
CA VAL A 208 -20.71 65.64 -4.33
C VAL A 208 -20.53 64.76 -3.09
N VAL A 209 -20.24 63.46 -3.25
CA VAL A 209 -20.03 62.55 -2.12
C VAL A 209 -18.72 62.86 -1.37
N VAL A 210 -17.65 63.23 -2.09
CA VAL A 210 -16.37 63.60 -1.45
C VAL A 210 -16.48 64.91 -0.66
N ALA A 211 -17.24 65.90 -1.15
CA ALA A 211 -17.48 67.15 -0.42
C ALA A 211 -18.32 66.95 0.86
N ALA A 212 -19.34 66.08 0.82
CA ALA A 212 -20.18 65.79 2.00
C ALA A 212 -19.44 65.01 3.10
N VAL A 213 -18.51 64.12 2.73
CA VAL A 213 -17.70 63.37 3.70
C VAL A 213 -16.61 64.24 4.33
N LEU A 214 -16.07 65.22 3.60
CA LEU A 214 -15.07 66.16 4.15
C LEU A 214 -15.68 67.23 5.07
N LEU A 215 -16.95 67.59 4.88
CA LEU A 215 -17.66 68.54 5.77
C LEU A 215 -18.16 67.93 7.08
N LYS A 216 -18.25 66.60 7.20
CA LYS A 216 -18.68 65.92 8.44
C LYS A 216 -17.52 65.54 9.38
N ARG A 217 -16.28 65.84 9.00
CA ARG A 217 -15.06 65.56 9.79
C ARG A 217 -14.40 66.81 10.40
N ARG A 218 -15.14 67.91 10.55
CA ARG A 218 -14.75 69.08 11.34
C ARG A 218 -15.83 69.39 12.37
#